data_AF-A0A6V8KKB8-F1
#
_entry.id   AF-A0A6V8KKB8-F1
#
_cell.length_a   1.000
_cell.length_b   1.000
_cell.length_c   1.000
_cell.angle_alpha   90.00
_cell.angle_beta   90.00
_cell.angle_gamma   90.00
#
_symmetry.space_group_name_H-M   'P 1'
#
loop_
_entity.id
_entity.type
_entity.pdbx_description
1 polymer ?
#
loop_
_entity_poly.entity_id
_entity_poly.type
_entity_poly.pdbx_seq_one_letter_code
_entity_poly.pdbx_strand_id
1 'polypeptide(L)'
;MSVHLLPAFDPYTVGSLRQIDRVVSGPNKAKVSRPQGWISPTLVVDGRIDGVWDDATVTPFVPLGRSVRSALTKGFPEVSVAD
;
A
#
# COMPACT_ATOMS: atom_id res chain seq x y z
N MET A 1 4.72 -1.59 15.02
CA MET A 1 3.85 -0.94 14.04
C MET A 1 4.68 -0.04 13.17
N SER A 2 4.85 -0.38 11.90
CA SER A 2 5.45 0.47 10.89
C SER A 2 4.45 0.75 9.77
N VAL A 3 4.54 1.94 9.20
CA VAL A 3 3.72 2.40 8.07
C VAL A 3 4.65 3.03 7.05
N HIS A 4 4.60 2.54 5.82
CA HIS A 4 5.41 3.03 4.71
C HIS A 4 4.52 3.33 3.52
N LEU A 5 4.70 4.49 2.90
CA LEU A 5 4.23 4.77 1.55
C LEU A 5 5.41 4.55 0.62
N LEU A 6 5.35 3.46 -0.15
CA LEU A 6 6.39 3.10 -1.09
C LEU A 6 6.02 3.62 -2.48
N PRO A 7 6.96 4.19 -3.24
CA PRO A 7 6.70 4.66 -4.58
C PRO A 7 6.41 3.51 -5.56
N ALA A 8 5.99 3.85 -6.77
CA ALA A 8 5.87 2.89 -7.86
C ALA A 8 7.21 2.16 -8.07
N PHE A 9 7.14 0.86 -8.37
CA PHE A 9 8.32 0.00 -8.60
C PHE A 9 9.32 -0.09 -7.42
N ASP A 10 8.90 0.24 -6.19
CA ASP A 10 9.76 0.08 -5.03
C ASP A 10 10.32 -1.37 -4.92
N PRO A 11 11.62 -1.55 -4.61
CA PRO A 11 12.26 -2.87 -4.54
C PRO A 11 11.57 -3.86 -3.60
N TYR A 12 10.96 -3.39 -2.51
CA TYR A 12 10.19 -4.24 -1.60
C TYR A 12 8.98 -4.86 -2.31
N THR A 13 8.23 -4.03 -3.01
CA THR A 13 7.03 -4.44 -3.75
C THR A 13 7.40 -5.37 -4.90
N VAL A 14 8.44 -5.01 -5.68
CA VAL A 14 8.93 -5.82 -6.79
C VAL A 14 9.45 -7.18 -6.30
N GLY A 15 10.25 -7.20 -5.23
CA GLY A 15 10.75 -8.43 -4.63
C GLY A 15 9.64 -9.34 -4.07
N SER A 16 8.51 -8.76 -3.67
CA SER A 16 7.36 -9.48 -3.11
C SER A 16 6.43 -10.08 -4.18
N LEU A 17 6.58 -9.74 -5.47
CA LEU A 17 5.63 -10.15 -6.52
C LEU A 17 5.45 -11.67 -6.63
N ARG A 18 6.50 -12.46 -6.39
CA ARG A 18 6.44 -13.93 -6.43
C ARG A 18 5.56 -14.53 -5.33
N GLN A 19 5.39 -13.81 -4.21
CA GLN A 19 4.54 -14.21 -3.08
C GLN A 19 3.43 -13.20 -2.82
N ILE A 20 2.99 -12.47 -3.86
CA ILE A 20 2.07 -11.34 -3.72
C ILE A 20 0.76 -11.75 -3.04
N ASP A 21 0.26 -12.96 -3.29
CA ASP A 21 -0.95 -13.50 -2.66
C ASP A 21 -0.81 -13.69 -1.12
N ARG A 22 0.42 -13.72 -0.58
CA ARG A 22 0.70 -13.80 0.87
C ARG A 22 0.88 -12.43 1.52
N VAL A 23 1.38 -11.46 0.75
CA VAL A 23 1.78 -10.14 1.24
C VAL A 23 0.66 -9.12 1.08
N VAL A 24 -0.15 -9.23 0.03
CA VAL A 24 -1.29 -8.35 -0.22
C VAL A 24 -2.50 -8.80 0.58
N SER A 25 -3.20 -7.84 1.18
CA SER A 25 -4.44 -8.11 1.88
C SER A 25 -5.61 -8.28 0.90
N GLY A 26 -6.29 -9.43 1.01
CA GLY A 26 -7.43 -9.80 0.16
C GLY A 26 -7.08 -10.06 -1.31
N PRO A 27 -8.08 -10.18 -2.19
CA PRO A 27 -7.91 -10.47 -3.62
C PRO A 27 -7.45 -9.24 -4.44
N ASN A 28 -6.52 -8.44 -3.92
CA ASN A 28 -6.14 -7.14 -4.48
C ASN A 28 -4.83 -7.13 -5.28
N LYS A 29 -4.24 -8.29 -5.59
CA LYS A 29 -2.94 -8.36 -6.29
C LYS A 29 -2.91 -7.61 -7.62
N ALA A 30 -4.01 -7.61 -8.35
CA ALA A 30 -4.13 -6.91 -9.64
C ALA A 30 -4.09 -5.37 -9.50
N LYS A 31 -4.37 -4.83 -8.31
CA LYS A 31 -4.22 -3.39 -8.02
C LYS A 31 -2.75 -3.01 -7.78
N VAL A 32 -1.93 -3.95 -7.34
CA VAL A 32 -0.49 -3.76 -7.04
C VAL A 32 0.37 -4.09 -8.28
N SER A 33 0.18 -5.27 -8.86
CA SER A 33 0.82 -5.71 -10.10
C SER A 33 -0.17 -5.60 -11.24
N ARG A 34 -0.07 -4.52 -12.00
CA ARG A 34 -0.99 -4.15 -13.06
C ARG A 34 -0.54 -4.70 -14.42
N PRO A 35 -1.43 -4.71 -15.44
CA PRO A 35 -1.05 -5.10 -16.79
C PRO A 35 0.17 -4.34 -17.32
N GLN A 36 0.87 -4.95 -18.29
CA GLN A 36 2.08 -4.37 -18.91
C GLN A 36 3.23 -4.16 -17.91
N GLY A 37 3.24 -4.92 -16.80
CA GLY A 37 4.33 -4.90 -15.82
C GLY A 37 4.34 -3.68 -14.91
N TRP A 38 3.26 -2.88 -14.91
CA TRP A 38 3.19 -1.69 -14.06
C TRP A 38 3.03 -2.05 -12.58
N ILE A 39 3.86 -1.47 -11.71
CA ILE A 39 3.81 -1.69 -10.26
C ILE A 39 3.36 -0.42 -9.56
N SER A 40 2.20 -0.48 -8.90
CA SER A 40 1.61 0.67 -8.22
C SER A 40 2.44 1.11 -7.00
N PRO A 41 2.39 2.40 -6.62
CA PRO A 41 2.77 2.83 -5.28
C PRO A 41 1.90 2.12 -4.23
N THR A 42 2.49 1.75 -3.08
CA THR A 42 1.83 0.89 -2.08
C THR A 42 1.84 1.48 -0.68
N LEU A 43 0.77 1.22 0.06
CA LEU A 43 0.74 1.33 1.50
C LEU A 43 1.20 -0.01 2.09
N VAL A 44 2.28 0.03 2.88
CA VAL A 44 2.78 -1.13 3.63
C VAL A 44 2.59 -0.91 5.13
N VAL A 45 1.90 -1.82 5.78
CA VAL A 45 1.67 -1.83 7.23
C VAL A 45 2.24 -3.11 7.81
N ASP A 46 3.25 -2.98 8.68
CA ASP A 46 3.93 -4.13 9.31
C ASP A 46 4.34 -5.22 8.29
N GLY A 47 4.80 -4.81 7.10
CA GLY A 47 5.21 -5.69 6.01
C GLY A 47 4.07 -6.23 5.13
N ARG A 48 2.80 -5.96 5.43
CA ARG A 48 1.68 -6.31 4.54
C ARG A 48 1.37 -5.15 3.60
N ILE A 49 1.08 -5.45 2.34
CA ILE A 49 0.56 -4.46 1.40
C ILE A 49 -0.95 -4.35 1.63
N ASP A 50 -1.33 -3.28 2.32
CA ASP A 50 -2.70 -3.03 2.78
C ASP A 50 -3.42 -1.98 1.95
N GLY A 51 -2.78 -1.45 0.91
CA GLY A 51 -3.40 -0.52 -0.03
C GLY A 51 -2.46 -0.08 -1.14
N VAL A 52 -2.99 0.74 -2.03
CA VAL A 52 -2.22 1.50 -3.03
C VAL A 52 -2.46 2.98 -2.80
N TRP A 53 -1.62 3.82 -3.38
CA TRP A 53 -1.83 5.26 -3.36
C TRP A 53 -1.48 5.91 -4.69
N ASP A 54 -2.18 6.99 -5.00
CA ASP A 54 -1.95 7.90 -6.13
C ASP A 54 -2.37 9.31 -5.71
N ASP A 55 -1.78 10.36 -6.29
CA ASP A 55 -2.16 11.77 -6.04
C ASP A 55 -2.48 12.11 -4.57
N ALA A 56 -1.59 11.67 -3.66
CA ALA A 56 -1.72 11.82 -2.21
C ALA A 56 -3.01 11.24 -1.60
N THR A 57 -3.60 10.22 -2.23
CA THR A 57 -4.78 9.51 -1.77
C THR A 57 -4.46 8.02 -1.61
N VAL A 58 -4.59 7.52 -0.39
CA VAL A 58 -4.46 6.09 -0.08
C VAL A 58 -5.81 5.42 -0.31
N THR A 59 -5.82 4.39 -1.16
CA THR A 59 -6.95 3.47 -1.30
C THR A 59 -6.64 2.18 -0.55
N PRO A 60 -7.21 1.98 0.65
CA PRO A 60 -6.95 0.80 1.44
C PRO A 60 -7.69 -0.44 0.88
N PHE A 61 -7.09 -1.61 1.08
CA PHE A 61 -7.66 -2.91 0.74
C PHE A 61 -8.50 -3.51 1.87
N VAL A 62 -8.26 -3.05 3.08
CA VAL A 62 -8.94 -3.43 4.32
C VAL A 62 -9.15 -2.19 5.19
N PRO A 63 -10.15 -2.15 6.08
CA PRO A 63 -10.32 -1.04 7.01
C PRO A 63 -9.05 -0.78 7.82
N LEU A 64 -8.51 0.43 7.71
CA LEU A 64 -7.30 0.81 8.46
C LEU A 64 -7.64 1.10 9.92
N GLY A 65 -6.91 0.47 10.84
CA GLY A 65 -7.02 0.74 12.27
C GLY A 65 -6.60 2.17 12.63
N ARG A 66 -7.07 2.65 13.80
CA ARG A 66 -6.83 4.02 14.29
C ARG A 66 -5.34 4.39 14.32
N SER A 67 -4.48 3.48 14.76
CA SER A 67 -3.04 3.71 14.85
C SER A 67 -2.40 3.92 13.47
N VAL A 68 -2.81 3.15 12.45
CA VAL A 68 -2.33 3.30 11.07
C VAL A 68 -2.76 4.65 10.51
N ARG A 69 -4.03 5.04 10.68
CA ARG A 69 -4.53 6.35 10.25
C ARG A 69 -3.77 7.49 10.92
N SER A 70 -3.53 7.40 12.23
CA SER A 70 -2.75 8.41 12.96
C SER A 70 -1.29 8.49 12.48
N ALA A 71 -0.67 7.37 12.15
CA ALA A 71 0.68 7.34 11.59
C ALA A 71 0.74 7.98 10.21
N LEU A 72 -0.24 7.73 9.34
CA LEU A 72 -0.35 8.39 8.03
C LEU A 72 -0.48 9.90 8.18
N THR A 73 -1.43 10.39 8.99
CA THR A 73 -1.62 11.83 9.20
C THR A 73 -0.38 12.52 9.78
N LYS A 74 0.39 11.84 10.63
CA LYS A 74 1.60 12.41 11.23
C LYS A 74 2.80 12.39 10.28
N GLY A 75 3.00 11.28 9.56
CA GLY A 75 4.18 11.09 8.70
C GLY A 75 4.02 11.70 7.30
N PHE A 76 2.78 11.80 6.82
CA PHE A 76 2.40 12.21 5.48
C PHE A 76 1.15 13.10 5.57
N PRO A 77 1.26 14.32 6.13
CA PRO A 77 0.11 15.18 6.41
C PRO A 77 -0.68 15.60 5.16
N GLU A 78 -0.05 15.58 4.00
CA GLU A 78 -0.66 15.82 2.69
C GLU A 78 -1.50 14.66 2.17
N VAL A 79 -1.34 13.46 2.76
CA VAL A 79 -2.00 12.24 2.29
C VAL A 79 -3.36 12.07 2.93
N SER A 80 -4.38 11.90 2.09
CA SER A 80 -5.73 11.51 2.48
C SER A 80 -5.93 10.00 2.37
N VAL A 81 -6.98 9.48 3.03
CA VAL A 81 -7.37 8.06 2.95
C VAL A 81 -8.78 8.01 2.40
N ALA A 82 -8.98 7.30 1.29
CA ALA A 82 -10.30 7.05 0.73
C ALA A 82 -11.18 6.27 1.72
N ASP A 83 -12.49 6.58 1.72
CA ASP A 83 -13.49 5.96 2.58
C ASP A 83 -13.74 4.48 2.26
#